data_AF-A0A962QZD4-F1
#
_entry.id   AF-A0A962QZD4-F1
#
_cell.length_a   1.000
_cell.length_b   1.000
_cell.length_c   1.000
_cell.angle_alpha   90.00
_cell.angle_beta   90.00
_cell.angle_gamma   90.00
#
_symmetry.space_group_name_H-M   'P 1'
#
loop_
_entity.id
_entity.type
_entity.pdbx_description
1 polymer ?
#
loop_
_entity_poly.entity_id
_entity_poly.type
_entity_poly.pdbx_seq_one_letter_code
_entity_poly.pdbx_strand_id
1 'polypeptide(L)'
;MTRRLKFLLVALLLHLPLFAYPILRLCDWLGLDGLTTALVFLPLFFSQIIARIYLRHANSGLVFWLRRGADLWLGISPLLLCMVLVAEFPVAFDWVAPAAAAYTLIGIAFGLL
;
A
#
# COMPACT_ATOMS: atom_id res chain seq x y z
N MET A 1 14.71 20.06 19.65
CA MET A 1 14.04 19.99 18.32
C MET A 1 14.47 18.81 17.46
N THR A 2 15.75 18.39 17.51
CA THR A 2 16.33 17.31 16.67
C THR A 2 15.69 15.93 16.82
N ARG A 3 15.19 15.53 17.99
CA ARG A 3 14.52 14.21 18.17
C ARG A 3 13.19 14.09 17.40
N ARG A 4 12.38 15.15 17.34
CA ARG A 4 11.10 15.16 16.60
C ARG A 4 11.33 15.10 15.09
N LEU A 5 12.34 15.85 14.61
CA LEU A 5 12.72 15.85 13.20
C LEU A 5 13.26 14.47 12.76
N LYS A 6 14.11 13.83 13.59
CA LYS A 6 14.60 12.47 13.34
C LYS A 6 13.47 11.45 13.29
N PHE A 7 12.50 11.53 14.21
CA PHE A 7 11.34 10.65 14.20
C PHE A 7 10.48 10.83 12.94
N LEU A 8 10.20 12.09 12.55
CA LEU A 8 9.47 12.40 11.31
C LEU A 8 10.21 11.89 10.07
N LEU A 9 11.52 12.07 10.00
CA LEU A 9 12.34 11.57 8.91
C LEU A 9 12.29 10.05 8.84
N VAL A 10 12.49 9.34 9.95
CA VAL A 10 12.42 7.87 9.98
C VAL A 10 11.03 7.38 9.57
N ALA A 11 9.97 8.00 10.09
CA ALA A 11 8.61 7.63 9.73
C ALA A 11 8.32 7.86 8.24
N LEU A 12 8.77 8.98 7.68
CA LEU A 12 8.63 9.29 6.25
C LEU A 12 9.43 8.31 5.37
N LEU A 13 10.65 7.99 5.81
CA LEU A 13 11.56 7.10 5.10
C LEU A 13 11.07 5.65 5.16
N LEU A 14 10.37 5.25 6.22
CA LEU A 14 9.69 3.95 6.31
C LEU A 14 8.38 3.93 5.52
N HIS A 15 7.68 5.07 5.44
CA HIS A 15 6.42 5.17 4.70
C HIS A 15 6.60 4.92 3.20
N LEU A 16 7.69 5.40 2.61
CA LEU A 16 8.02 5.16 1.20
C LEU A 16 8.10 3.67 0.83
N PRO A 17 8.99 2.83 1.38
CA PRO A 17 9.06 1.42 1.04
C PRO A 17 7.81 0.66 1.46
N LEU A 18 7.18 1.05 2.57
CA LEU A 18 6.06 0.31 3.13
C LEU A 18 4.75 0.53 2.34
N PHE A 19 4.56 1.72 1.78
CA PHE A 19 3.37 2.03 0.97
C PHE A 19 3.66 2.05 -0.52
N ALA A 20 4.79 2.60 -0.96
CA ALA A 20 5.02 2.80 -2.38
C ALA A 20 5.49 1.53 -3.09
N TYR A 21 6.49 0.84 -2.53
CA TYR A 21 7.12 -0.31 -3.17
C TYR A 21 6.13 -1.43 -3.51
N PRO A 22 5.30 -1.96 -2.58
CA PRO A 22 4.46 -3.11 -2.90
C PRO A 22 3.35 -2.76 -3.89
N ILE A 23 2.83 -1.52 -3.88
CA ILE A 23 1.85 -1.08 -4.88
C ILE A 23 2.50 -1.01 -6.27
N LEU A 24 3.63 -0.30 -6.38
CA LEU A 24 4.32 -0.16 -7.66
C LEU A 24 4.76 -1.51 -8.21
N ARG A 25 5.20 -2.43 -7.34
CA ARG A 25 5.61 -3.77 -7.74
C ARG A 25 4.44 -4.62 -8.22
N LEU A 26 3.28 -4.53 -7.56
CA LEU A 26 2.06 -5.19 -8.05
C LEU A 26 1.61 -4.62 -9.39
N CYS A 27 1.66 -3.29 -9.58
CA CYS A 27 1.33 -2.66 -10.84
C CYS A 27 2.28 -3.08 -11.98
N ASP A 28 3.57 -3.17 -11.68
CA ASP A 28 4.61 -3.66 -12.59
C ASP A 28 4.37 -5.13 -12.99
N TRP A 29 4.07 -6.00 -12.02
CA TRP A 29 3.73 -7.41 -12.28
C TRP A 29 2.43 -7.61 -13.06
N LEU A 30 1.47 -6.69 -12.89
CA LEU A 30 0.22 -6.67 -13.67
C LEU A 30 0.41 -6.07 -15.07
N GLY A 31 1.58 -5.51 -15.37
CA GLY A 31 1.86 -4.84 -16.65
C GLY A 31 1.00 -3.60 -16.88
N LEU A 32 0.61 -2.91 -15.80
CA LEU A 32 -0.21 -1.70 -15.87
C LEU A 32 0.57 -0.54 -16.49
N ASP A 33 -0.13 0.28 -17.28
CA ASP A 33 0.44 1.52 -17.81
C ASP A 33 0.71 2.55 -16.68
N GLY A 34 1.59 3.50 -16.94
CA GLY A 34 1.96 4.50 -15.94
C GLY A 34 0.79 5.35 -15.45
N LEU A 35 -0.22 5.59 -16.29
CA LEU A 35 -1.42 6.36 -15.92
C LEU A 35 -2.33 5.56 -14.99
N THR A 36 -2.64 4.30 -15.31
CA THR A 36 -3.43 3.44 -14.40
C THR A 36 -2.69 3.15 -13.10
N THR A 37 -1.37 2.94 -13.16
CA THR A 37 -0.52 2.82 -11.97
C THR A 37 -0.64 4.06 -11.11
N ALA A 38 -0.54 5.27 -11.68
CA ALA A 38 -0.72 6.51 -10.93
C ALA A 38 -2.13 6.64 -10.33
N LEU A 39 -3.18 6.28 -11.09
CA LEU A 39 -4.57 6.33 -10.62
C LEU A 39 -4.85 5.40 -9.43
N VAL A 40 -4.16 4.27 -9.33
CA VAL A 40 -4.27 3.34 -8.20
C VAL A 40 -3.34 3.75 -7.06
N PHE A 41 -2.10 4.10 -7.39
CA PHE A 41 -1.06 4.46 -6.42
C PHE A 41 -1.42 5.71 -5.63
N LEU A 42 -1.83 6.79 -6.31
CA LEU A 42 -2.07 8.09 -5.69
C LEU A 42 -3.12 8.00 -4.56
N PRO A 43 -4.34 7.48 -4.76
CA PRO A 43 -5.31 7.39 -3.67
C PRO A 43 -4.87 6.47 -2.53
N LEU A 44 -4.16 5.37 -2.83
CA LEU A 44 -3.68 4.44 -1.80
C LEU A 44 -2.52 5.01 -0.98
N PHE A 45 -1.57 5.69 -1.63
CA PHE A 45 -0.43 6.34 -0.98
C PHE A 45 -0.89 7.52 -0.12
N PHE A 46 -1.77 8.37 -0.67
CA PHE A 46 -2.30 9.53 0.05
C PHE A 46 -3.45 9.19 1.00
N SER A 47 -3.93 7.94 1.04
CA SER A 47 -5.03 7.51 1.93
C SER A 47 -4.81 7.92 3.39
N GLN A 48 -3.58 7.79 3.88
CA GLN A 48 -3.20 8.16 5.25
C GLN A 48 -3.22 9.66 5.51
N ILE A 49 -2.81 10.46 4.52
CA ILE A 49 -2.82 11.91 4.61
C ILE A 49 -4.28 12.39 4.60
N ILE A 50 -5.11 11.85 3.72
CA ILE A 50 -6.54 12.15 3.63
C ILE A 50 -7.25 11.75 4.93
N ALA A 51 -6.97 10.56 5.47
CA ALA A 51 -7.52 10.07 6.74
C ALA A 51 -7.18 10.98 7.93
N ARG A 52 -5.95 11.49 8.00
CA ARG A 52 -5.48 12.27 9.15
C ARG A 52 -5.76 13.76 9.05
N ILE A 53 -5.82 14.33 7.85
CA ILE A 53 -6.05 15.76 7.63
C ILE A 53 -7.53 16.04 7.38
N TYR A 54 -8.12 15.39 6.37
CA TYR A 54 -9.49 15.67 5.93
C TYR A 54 -10.55 14.93 6.76
N LEU A 55 -10.27 13.68 7.16
CA LEU A 55 -11.25 12.81 7.83
C LEU A 55 -11.18 12.90 9.37
N ARG A 56 -10.39 13.85 9.92
CA ARG A 56 -10.15 13.98 11.37
C ARG A 56 -11.39 14.33 12.19
N HIS A 57 -12.32 15.10 11.62
CA HIS A 57 -13.51 15.61 12.32
C HIS A 57 -14.83 14.98 11.86
N ALA A 58 -14.77 14.03 10.92
CA ALA A 58 -15.97 13.44 10.34
C ALA A 58 -16.43 12.22 11.15
N ASN A 59 -17.54 12.38 11.87
CA ASN A 59 -18.06 11.38 12.81
C ASN A 59 -19.33 10.65 12.31
N SER A 60 -19.73 10.83 11.04
CA SER A 60 -20.94 10.21 10.47
C SER A 60 -20.86 9.96 8.95
N GLY A 61 -21.32 8.79 8.49
CA GLY A 61 -21.59 8.48 7.07
C GLY A 61 -20.47 7.78 6.29
N LEU A 62 -20.48 7.90 4.95
CA LEU A 62 -19.47 7.37 4.00
C LEU A 62 -18.02 7.70 4.40
N VAL A 63 -17.86 8.84 5.07
CA VAL A 63 -16.60 9.40 5.52
C VAL A 63 -15.94 8.53 6.63
N PHE A 64 -16.76 7.83 7.44
CA PHE A 64 -16.30 6.83 8.40
C PHE A 64 -15.72 5.59 7.72
N TRP A 65 -16.36 5.12 6.63
CA TRP A 65 -15.88 3.98 5.86
C TRP A 65 -14.57 4.28 5.13
N LEU A 66 -14.41 5.50 4.60
CA LEU A 66 -13.14 5.94 4.00
C LEU A 66 -12.01 5.96 5.03
N ARG A 67 -12.27 6.46 6.24
CA ARG A 67 -11.29 6.43 7.33
C ARG A 67 -10.95 5.00 7.74
N ARG A 68 -11.97 4.14 7.90
CA ARG A 68 -11.79 2.73 8.23
C ARG A 68 -10.97 2.00 7.16
N GLY A 69 -11.25 2.25 5.88
CA GLY A 69 -10.50 1.68 4.77
C GLY A 69 -9.05 2.15 4.75
N ALA A 70 -8.79 3.42 5.03
CA ALA A 70 -7.43 3.93 5.15
C ALA A 70 -6.67 3.32 6.35
N ASP A 71 -7.31 3.20 7.51
CA ASP A 71 -6.73 2.56 8.70
C ASP A 71 -6.46 1.05 8.47
N LEU A 72 -7.34 0.38 7.73
CA LEU A 72 -7.19 -1.01 7.33
C LEU A 72 -6.05 -1.19 6.32
N TRP A 73 -5.94 -0.28 5.35
CA TRP A 73 -4.81 -0.21 4.42
C TRP A 73 -3.48 0.00 5.15
N LEU A 74 -3.45 0.81 6.23
CA LEU A 74 -2.27 0.95 7.08
C LEU A 74 -1.86 -0.38 7.73
N GLY A 75 -2.83 -1.18 8.14
CA GLY A 75 -2.59 -2.49 8.76
C GLY A 75 -2.09 -3.53 7.77
N ILE A 76 -2.60 -3.50 6.53
CA ILE A 76 -2.27 -4.48 5.49
C ILE A 76 -0.97 -4.13 4.76
N SER A 77 -0.61 -2.86 4.59
CA SER A 77 0.58 -2.49 3.83
C SER A 77 1.91 -3.13 4.29
N PRO A 78 2.24 -3.28 5.60
CA PRO A 78 3.45 -4.00 5.99
C PRO A 78 3.36 -5.50 5.67
N LEU A 79 2.18 -6.09 5.78
CA LEU A 79 1.94 -7.48 5.43
C LEU A 79 2.10 -7.70 3.92
N LEU A 80 1.52 -6.80 3.12
CA LEU A 80 1.62 -6.78 1.67
C LEU A 80 3.08 -6.65 1.23
N LEU A 81 3.86 -5.78 1.88
CA LEU A 81 5.30 -5.67 1.64
C LEU A 81 6.02 -7.01 1.87
N CYS A 82 5.79 -7.65 3.03
CA CYS A 82 6.38 -8.96 3.31
C CYS A 82 5.97 -10.01 2.27
N MET A 83 4.70 -10.04 1.88
CA MET A 83 4.19 -10.95 0.87
C MET A 83 4.83 -10.72 -0.50
N VAL A 84 4.96 -9.47 -0.94
CA VAL A 84 5.62 -9.11 -2.21
C VAL A 84 7.08 -9.55 -2.18
N LEU A 85 7.81 -9.28 -1.09
CA LEU A 85 9.21 -9.70 -0.96
C LEU A 85 9.37 -11.22 -0.99
N VAL A 86 8.46 -11.97 -0.38
CA VAL A 86 8.46 -13.45 -0.44
C VAL A 86 8.11 -13.95 -1.84
N ALA A 87 7.14 -13.32 -2.51
CA ALA A 87 6.73 -13.67 -3.86
C ALA A 87 7.74 -13.24 -4.93
N GLU A 88 8.63 -12.31 -4.62
CA GLU A 88 9.68 -11.88 -5.55
C GLU A 88 10.70 -12.98 -5.81
N PHE A 89 10.97 -13.87 -4.85
CA PHE A 89 11.83 -15.04 -5.07
C PHE A 89 11.30 -15.98 -6.16
N PRO A 90 10.09 -16.58 -6.05
CA PRO A 90 9.57 -17.48 -7.08
C PRO A 90 9.34 -16.78 -8.43
N VAL A 91 9.03 -15.48 -8.43
CA VAL A 91 8.96 -14.69 -9.68
C VAL A 91 10.35 -14.51 -10.31
N ALA A 92 11.39 -14.23 -9.51
CA ALA A 92 12.75 -14.07 -10.01
C ALA A 92 13.38 -15.39 -10.53
N PHE A 93 12.94 -16.54 -10.01
CA PHE A 93 13.34 -17.87 -10.51
C PHE A 93 12.48 -18.39 -11.67
N ASP A 94 11.56 -17.58 -12.20
CA ASP A 94 10.62 -17.96 -13.27
C ASP A 94 9.73 -19.17 -12.90
N TRP A 95 9.51 -19.40 -11.60
CA TRP A 95 8.62 -20.47 -11.11
C TRP A 95 7.14 -20.07 -11.21
N VAL A 96 6.87 -18.77 -11.12
CA VAL A 96 5.52 -18.20 -11.16
C VAL A 96 5.51 -16.98 -12.06
N ALA A 97 4.55 -16.93 -12.97
CA ALA A 97 4.34 -15.75 -13.81
C ALA A 97 4.02 -14.51 -12.94
N PRO A 98 4.60 -13.32 -13.23
CA PRO A 98 4.39 -12.12 -12.44
C PRO A 98 2.90 -11.78 -12.22
N ALA A 99 2.09 -11.90 -13.28
CA ALA A 99 0.65 -11.66 -13.19
C ALA A 99 -0.05 -12.63 -12.22
N ALA A 100 0.32 -13.91 -12.23
CA ALA A 100 -0.24 -14.90 -11.31
C ALA A 100 0.14 -14.60 -9.85
N ALA A 101 1.39 -14.17 -9.60
CA ALA A 101 1.82 -13.70 -8.29
C ALA A 101 1.03 -12.46 -7.85
N ALA A 102 0.81 -11.48 -8.73
CA ALA A 102 0.03 -10.30 -8.40
C ALA A 102 -1.43 -10.63 -8.03
N TYR A 103 -2.12 -11.45 -8.83
CA TYR A 103 -3.51 -11.83 -8.54
C TYR A 103 -3.64 -12.64 -7.25
N THR A 104 -2.71 -13.55 -6.97
CA THR A 104 -2.73 -14.33 -5.72
C THR A 104 -2.52 -13.45 -4.50
N LEU A 105 -1.56 -12.51 -4.56
CA LEU A 105 -1.34 -11.55 -3.50
C LEU A 105 -2.54 -10.62 -3.26
N ILE A 106 -3.16 -10.13 -4.34
CA ILE A 106 -4.39 -9.34 -4.25
C ILE A 106 -5.50 -10.18 -3.60
N GLY A 107 -5.69 -11.44 -4.02
CA GLY A 107 -6.68 -12.34 -3.45
C GLY A 107 -6.47 -12.60 -1.96
N ILE A 108 -5.23 -12.83 -1.53
CA ILE A 108 -4.89 -13.00 -0.11
C ILE A 108 -5.14 -11.70 0.66
N ALA A 109 -4.74 -10.56 0.13
CA ALA A 109 -4.98 -9.26 0.76
C ALA A 109 -6.48 -8.99 0.93
N PHE A 110 -7.30 -9.33 -0.07
CA PHE A 110 -8.77 -9.25 0.04
C PHE A 110 -9.36 -10.24 1.04
N GLY A 111 -8.81 -11.46 1.15
CA GLY A 111 -9.26 -12.45 2.13
C GLY A 111 -8.95 -12.08 3.59
N LEU A 112 -8.07 -11.10 3.81
CA LEU A 112 -7.69 -10.59 5.12
C LEU A 112 -8.48 -9.34 5.56
N LEU A 113 -9.29 -8.77 4.64
CA LEU A 113 -10.18 -7.61 4.87
C LEU A 113 -11.52 -8.06 5.45
#